data_AF-A0A959PJD6-F1
#
_entry.id   AF-A0A959PJD6-F1
#
_cell.length_a   1.000
_cell.length_b   1.000
_cell.length_c   1.000
_cell.angle_alpha   90.00
_cell.angle_beta   90.00
_cell.angle_gamma   90.00
#
_symmetry.space_group_name_H-M   'P 1'
#
loop_
_entity.id
_entity.type
_entity.pdbx_description
1 polymer ?
#
loop_
_entity_poly.entity_id
_entity_poly.type
_entity_poly.pdbx_seq_one_letter_code
_entity_poly.pdbx_strand_id
1 'polypeptide(L)' 'MKKRNLFMSVTIMCGLFVVAFTFKNDQITWLWTDNKPIAVILGIITIAFGTLWIKHQKLLNREKK' A
#
# COMPACT_ATOMS: atom_id res chain seq x y z
N MET A 1 12.82 7.78 -17.35
CA MET A 1 12.25 7.92 -15.98
C MET A 1 10.89 7.23 -15.71
N LYS A 2 10.20 6.57 -16.67
CA LYS A 2 8.89 5.91 -16.41
C LYS A 2 8.98 4.55 -15.70
N LYS A 3 9.96 3.68 -16.06
CA LYS A 3 10.08 2.31 -15.50
C LYS A 3 10.52 2.26 -14.02
N ARG A 4 11.36 3.20 -13.58
CA ARG A 4 11.92 3.23 -12.21
C ARG A 4 10.86 3.51 -11.13
N ASN A 5 9.89 4.39 -11.42
CA ASN A 5 8.76 4.65 -10.52
C ASN A 5 7.78 3.48 -10.43
N LEU A 6 7.62 2.71 -11.52
CA LEU A 6 6.77 1.51 -11.54
C LEU A 6 7.34 0.43 -10.63
N PHE A 7 8.64 0.17 -10.71
CA PHE A 7 9.31 -0.78 -9.82
C PHE A 7 9.18 -0.39 -8.35
N MET A 8 9.44 0.88 -8.02
CA MET A 8 9.29 1.38 -6.64
C MET A 8 7.85 1.25 -6.13
N SER A 9 6.86 1.55 -6.96
CA SER A 9 5.45 1.42 -6.60
C SER A 9 5.04 -0.04 -6.37
N VAL A 10 5.52 -0.96 -7.21
CA VAL A 10 5.24 -2.40 -7.06
C VAL A 10 5.88 -2.94 -5.79
N THR A 11 7.13 -2.57 -5.48
CA THR A 11 7.80 -2.98 -4.25
C THR A 11 7.05 -2.50 -3.00
N ILE A 12 6.55 -1.25 -3.00
CA ILE A 12 5.76 -0.71 -1.89
C ILE A 12 4.43 -1.48 -1.75
N MET A 13 3.74 -1.78 -2.85
CA MET A 13 2.50 -2.56 -2.80
C MET A 13 2.73 -3.98 -2.28
N CYS A 14 3.77 -4.67 -2.75
CA CYS A 14 4.13 -5.99 -2.23
C CYS A 14 4.52 -5.94 -0.75
N GLY A 15 5.27 -4.93 -0.31
CA GLY A 15 5.63 -4.77 1.10
C GLY A 15 4.41 -4.55 2.00
N LEU A 16 3.49 -3.66 1.59
CA LEU A 16 2.23 -3.44 2.30
C LEU A 16 1.34 -4.68 2.32
N PHE A 17 1.34 -5.46 1.23
CA PHE A 17 0.62 -6.72 1.17
C PHE A 17 1.18 -7.75 2.14
N VAL A 18 2.51 -7.88 2.27
CA VAL A 18 3.14 -8.77 3.26
C VAL A 18 2.78 -8.36 4.69
N VAL A 19 2.74 -7.06 4.99
CA VAL A 19 2.36 -6.54 6.32
C VAL A 19 0.91 -6.85 6.68
N ALA A 20 0.04 -7.07 5.69
CA ALA A 20 -1.34 -7.48 5.92
C ALA A 20 -1.46 -8.93 6.43
N PHE A 21 -0.39 -9.74 6.30
CA PHE A 21 -0.35 -11.11 6.79
C PHE A 21 0.43 -11.21 8.09
N THR A 22 -0.09 -12.03 8.99
CA THR A 22 0.60 -12.49 10.19
C THR A 22 0.92 -13.96 10.06
N PHE A 23 2.16 -14.30 10.38
CA PHE A 23 2.64 -15.68 10.42
C PHE A 23 2.66 -16.14 11.87
N LYS A 24 1.76 -17.05 12.25
CA LYS A 24 1.70 -17.61 13.61
C LYS A 24 1.47 -19.11 13.52
N ASN A 25 2.34 -19.89 14.16
CA ASN A 25 2.23 -21.35 14.30
C ASN A 25 1.85 -22.06 12.98
N ASP A 26 2.67 -21.91 11.93
CA ASP A 26 2.45 -22.48 10.59
C ASP A 26 1.19 -22.02 9.84
N GLN A 27 0.46 -21.03 10.36
CA GLN A 27 -0.69 -20.45 9.68
C GLN A 27 -0.40 -19.02 9.22
N ILE A 28 -0.81 -18.75 7.98
CA ILE A 28 -0.87 -17.41 7.41
C ILE A 28 -2.29 -16.90 7.67
N THR A 29 -2.41 -15.95 8.59
CA THR A 29 -3.67 -15.28 8.90
C THR A 29 -3.61 -13.82 8.48
N TRP A 30 -4.77 -13.20 8.29
CA TRP A 30 -4.82 -11.76 8.12
C TRP A 30 -4.52 -11.08 9.45
N LEU A 31 -3.80 -9.96 9.41
CA LEU A 31 -3.49 -9.15 10.61
C LEU A 31 -4.76 -8.79 11.41
N TRP A 32 -5.90 -8.67 10.73
CA TRP A 32 -7.19 -8.35 11.34
C TRP A 32 -8.07 -9.56 11.68
N THR A 33 -7.56 -10.80 11.53
CA THR A 33 -8.31 -12.03 11.89
C THR A 33 -8.81 -11.97 13.33
N ASP A 34 -7.92 -11.64 14.27
CA ASP A 34 -8.27 -11.51 15.69
C ASP A 34 -8.65 -10.07 16.09
N ASN A 35 -8.41 -9.10 15.21
CA ASN A 35 -8.53 -7.68 15.54
C ASN A 35 -9.17 -6.90 14.38
N LYS A 36 -10.48 -7.08 14.22
CA LYS A 36 -11.32 -6.45 13.17
C LYS A 36 -11.12 -4.93 13.00
N PRO A 37 -10.91 -4.12 14.07
CA PRO A 37 -10.64 -2.69 13.90
C PRO A 37 -9.43 -2.36 13.03
N ILE A 38 -8.43 -3.25 13.00
CA ILE A 38 -7.22 -3.07 12.19
C ILE A 38 -7.56 -3.06 10.69
N ALA A 39 -8.53 -3.85 10.24
CA ALA A 39 -8.98 -3.83 8.84
C ALA A 39 -9.52 -2.46 8.42
N VAL A 40 -10.29 -1.83 9.30
CA VAL A 40 -10.89 -0.50 9.04
C VAL A 40 -9.79 0.56 8.96
N ILE A 41 -8.84 0.53 9.91
CA ILE A 41 -7.70 1.45 9.93
C ILE A 41 -6.84 1.28 8.67
N LEU A 42 -6.53 0.04 8.28
CA LEU A 42 -5.78 -0.26 7.04
C LEU A 42 -6.53 0.23 5.79
N GLY A 43 -7.86 0.09 5.76
CA GLY A 43 -8.71 0.62 4.69
C GLY A 43 -8.59 2.15 4.57
N ILE A 44 -8.71 2.87 5.68
CA ILE A 44 -8.58 4.34 5.71
C ILE A 44 -7.18 4.77 5.26
N ILE A 45 -6.13 4.11 5.77
CA ILE A 45 -4.74 4.38 5.38
C ILE A 45 -4.55 4.16 3.87
N THR A 46 -5.11 3.09 3.32
CA THR A 46 -5.02 2.78 1.89
C THR A 46 -5.65 3.87 1.03
N ILE A 47 -6.83 4.37 1.43
CA ILE A 47 -7.51 5.48 0.73
C ILE A 47 -6.65 6.76 0.80
N ALA A 48 -6.14 7.11 1.98
CA ALA A 48 -5.27 8.27 2.16
C ALA A 48 -4.01 8.19 1.29
N PHE A 49 -3.30 7.06 1.30
CA PHE A 49 -2.14 6.84 0.44
C PHE A 49 -2.48 6.89 -1.04
N GLY A 50 -3.61 6.30 -1.46
CA GLY A 50 -4.08 6.35 -2.85
C GLY A 50 -4.33 7.79 -3.34
N THR A 51 -4.98 8.61 -2.52
CA THR A 51 -5.23 10.02 -2.86
C THR A 51 -3.95 10.84 -2.95
N LEU A 52 -3.02 10.66 -1.99
CA LEU A 52 -1.70 11.29 -2.01
C LEU A 52 -0.88 10.87 -3.23
N TRP A 53 -0.93 9.59 -3.59
CA TRP A 53 -0.26 9.06 -4.77
C TRP A 53 -0.79 9.69 -6.06
N ILE A 54 -2.11 9.77 -6.23
CA ILE A 54 -2.72 10.43 -7.39
C ILE A 54 -2.31 11.90 -7.47
N LYS A 55 -2.30 12.62 -6.34
CA LYS A 55 -1.85 14.02 -6.28
C LYS A 55 -0.38 14.14 -6.69
N HIS A 56 0.48 13.26 -6.20
CA HIS A 56 1.90 13.23 -6.54
C HIS A 56 2.13 12.92 -8.03
N GLN A 57 1.42 11.96 -8.60
CA GLN A 57 1.48 11.65 -10.03
C GLN A 57 1.03 12.83 -10.91
N LYS A 58 0.00 13.57 -10.50
CA LYS A 58 -0.44 14.79 -11.19
C LYS A 58 0.65 15.87 -11.18
N LEU A 59 1.36 16.06 -10.06
CA LEU A 59 2.47 17.01 -9.97
C LEU A 59 3.64 16.60 -10.88
N LEU A 60 4.07 15.34 -10.80
CA LEU A 60 5.16 14.81 -11.64
C LEU A 60 4.85 14.89 -13.15
N ASN A 61 3.58 14.78 -13.55
CA ASN A 61 3.18 14.92 -14.94
C ASN A 61 3.13 16.39 -15.40
N ARG A 62 2.93 17.35 -14.48
CA ARG A 62 2.99 18.78 -14.80
C ARG A 62 4.43 19.27 -14.99
N GLU A 63 5.37 18.80 -14.18
CA GLU A 63 6.79 19.17 -14.32
C GLU A 63 7.48 18.56 -15.55
N LYS A 64 6.84 17.56 -16.19
CA LYS A 64 7.32 16.96 -17.45
C LYS A 64 6.79 17.64 -18.71
N LYS A 65 5.88 18.60 -18.58
CA LYS A 65 5.26 19.32 -19.69
C LYS A 65 5.87 20.70 -19.81
#